data_AF-A0A1I2H2I6-F1
#
_entry.id   AF-A0A1I2H2I6-F1
#
_cell.length_a   1.000
_cell.length_b   1.000
_cell.length_c   1.000
_cell.angle_alpha   90.00
_cell.angle_beta   90.00
_cell.angle_gamma   90.00
#
_symmetry.space_group_name_H-M   'P 1'
#
loop_
_entity.id
_entity.type
_entity.pdbx_description
1 polymer ?
#
loop_
_entity_poly.entity_id
_entity_poly.type
_entity_poly.pdbx_seq_one_letter_code
_entity_poly.pdbx_strand_id
1 'polypeptide(L)'
;MECKVAIGMMHDYFDGDLTRQGTMDLKGHMSTCSACLARFEQLEKTEAMTFSALEHAAVVPHYDIQASEKLTQLILDQIPKAKGKTRPLYLRLLYKYPGVTVAAIFVLVMLGSFVSMWGQDTKLVVSGEDLHQVVIDGNTVTIPEGVHIKGNLIVENGMADVRGEIDGNVTVIDGSLNLASTGYIAGQSRTIDQALDWFWYKVTTTFSGLAS
;
A
#
# COMPACT_ATOMS: atom_id res chain seq x y z
N MET A 1 3.13 55.41 -28.94
CA MET A 1 2.10 55.73 -29.96
C MET A 1 0.95 56.46 -29.29
N GLU A 2 0.28 57.34 -30.03
CA GLU A 2 -0.90 58.06 -29.55
C GLU A 2 -2.10 57.11 -29.42
N CYS A 3 -2.89 57.27 -28.36
CA CYS A 3 -4.07 56.43 -28.09
C CYS A 3 -5.09 56.47 -29.24
N LYS A 4 -5.18 57.61 -29.96
CA LYS A 4 -6.07 57.76 -31.12
C LYS A 4 -5.70 56.81 -32.27
N VAL A 5 -4.40 56.65 -32.52
CA VAL A 5 -3.89 55.75 -33.56
C VAL A 5 -4.12 54.30 -33.13
N ALA A 6 -3.93 54.01 -31.83
CA ALA A 6 -4.21 52.69 -31.27
C ALA A 6 -5.66 52.26 -31.51
N ILE A 7 -6.63 53.15 -31.27
CA ILE A 7 -8.06 52.85 -31.47
C ILE A 7 -8.36 52.53 -32.94
N GLY A 8 -7.78 53.26 -33.89
CA GLY A 8 -7.92 52.92 -35.32
C GLY A 8 -7.39 51.53 -35.62
N MET A 9 -6.17 51.23 -35.15
CA MET A 9 -5.55 49.91 -35.32
C MET A 9 -6.31 48.77 -34.64
N MET A 10 -7.10 49.03 -33.59
CA MET A 10 -7.97 48.00 -33.00
C MET A 10 -9.06 47.58 -33.98
N HIS A 11 -9.68 48.52 -34.70
CA HIS A 11 -10.67 48.19 -35.72
C HIS A 11 -10.03 47.41 -36.87
N ASP A 12 -8.91 47.88 -37.40
CA ASP A 12 -8.16 47.16 -38.44
C ASP A 12 -7.74 45.75 -37.98
N TYR A 13 -7.49 45.55 -36.68
CA TYR A 13 -7.19 44.23 -36.11
C TYR A 13 -8.41 43.30 -36.14
N PHE A 14 -9.57 43.80 -35.69
CA PHE A 14 -10.83 43.02 -35.71
C PHE A 14 -11.31 42.74 -37.14
N ASP A 15 -11.04 43.63 -38.08
CA ASP A 15 -11.35 43.44 -39.51
C ASP A 15 -10.34 42.50 -40.20
N GLY A 16 -9.21 42.18 -39.57
CA GLY A 16 -8.16 41.32 -40.12
C GLY A 16 -7.20 42.01 -41.10
N ASP A 17 -7.29 43.33 -41.24
CA ASP A 17 -6.50 44.16 -42.16
C ASP A 17 -5.16 44.62 -41.56
N LEU A 18 -4.95 44.41 -40.25
CA LEU A 18 -3.73 44.84 -39.58
C LEU A 18 -2.52 43.93 -39.91
N THR A 19 -1.45 44.54 -40.42
CA THR A 19 -0.19 43.83 -40.66
C THR A 19 0.43 43.29 -39.36
N ARG A 20 1.21 42.21 -39.46
CA ARG A 20 1.91 41.59 -38.32
C ARG A 20 2.72 42.58 -37.48
N GLN A 21 3.34 43.56 -38.14
CA GLN A 21 4.14 44.58 -37.48
C GLN A 21 3.24 45.55 -36.70
N GLY A 22 2.12 45.99 -37.31
CA GLY A 22 1.10 46.77 -36.63
C GLY A 22 0.47 46.04 -35.43
N THR A 23 0.27 44.72 -35.51
CA THR A 23 -0.23 43.92 -34.37
C THR A 23 0.76 43.92 -33.20
N MET A 24 2.06 43.83 -33.48
CA MET A 24 3.09 43.89 -32.43
C MET A 24 3.13 45.26 -31.77
N ASP A 25 3.05 46.33 -32.57
CA ASP A 25 3.06 47.70 -32.07
C ASP A 25 1.81 48.00 -31.22
N LEU A 26 0.64 47.57 -31.67
CA LEU A 26 -0.62 47.66 -30.92
C LEU A 26 -0.53 46.91 -29.59
N LYS A 27 0.00 45.68 -29.60
CA LYS A 27 0.20 44.88 -28.38
C LYS A 27 1.19 45.54 -27.42
N GLY A 28 2.27 46.12 -27.94
CA GLY A 28 3.23 46.89 -27.15
C GLY A 28 2.63 48.14 -26.50
N HIS A 29 1.65 48.77 -27.14
CA HIS A 29 0.94 49.89 -26.54
C HIS A 29 -0.09 49.45 -25.49
N MET A 30 -0.81 48.35 -25.72
CA MET A 30 -1.77 47.83 -24.75
C MET A 30 -1.10 47.36 -23.45
N SER A 31 0.16 46.91 -23.50
CA SER A 31 0.91 46.56 -22.29
C SER A 31 1.30 47.79 -21.44
N THR A 32 1.30 48.98 -22.03
CA THR A 32 1.69 50.24 -21.35
C THR A 32 0.48 51.14 -21.03
N CYS A 33 -0.60 51.03 -21.79
CA CYS A 33 -1.81 51.85 -21.62
C CYS A 33 -3.03 50.99 -21.22
N SER A 34 -3.41 51.05 -19.95
CA SER A 34 -4.56 50.31 -19.41
C SER A 34 -5.91 50.75 -20.00
N ALA A 35 -6.06 52.02 -20.37
CA ALA A 35 -7.29 52.52 -20.98
C ALA A 35 -7.55 51.91 -22.36
N CYS A 36 -6.49 51.77 -23.17
CA CYS A 36 -6.57 51.13 -24.48
C CYS A 36 -6.82 49.61 -24.34
N LEU A 37 -6.18 48.96 -23.37
CA LEU A 37 -6.42 47.55 -23.07
C LEU A 37 -7.87 47.28 -22.65
N ALA A 38 -8.42 48.08 -21.73
CA ALA A 38 -9.80 47.95 -21.29
C ALA A 38 -10.81 48.13 -22.44
N ARG A 39 -10.54 49.08 -23.35
CA ARG A 39 -11.38 49.30 -24.53
C ARG A 39 -11.32 48.13 -25.51
N PHE A 40 -10.14 47.57 -25.74
CA PHE A 40 -9.97 46.40 -26.58
C PHE A 40 -10.76 45.19 -26.03
N GLU A 41 -10.66 44.92 -24.73
CA GLU A 41 -11.43 43.84 -24.09
C GLU A 41 -12.94 44.06 -24.18
N GLN A 42 -13.40 45.31 -24.13
CA GLN A 42 -14.82 45.62 -24.35
C GLN A 42 -15.25 45.31 -25.78
N LEU A 43 -14.44 45.68 -26.77
CA LEU A 43 -14.71 45.39 -28.19
C LEU A 43 -14.71 43.88 -28.47
N GLU A 44 -13.73 43.15 -27.94
CA GLU A 44 -13.64 41.69 -28.05
C GLU A 44 -14.88 41.00 -27.46
N LYS A 45 -15.36 41.46 -26.29
CA LYS A 45 -16.62 40.96 -25.70
C LYS A 45 -17.82 41.24 -26.59
N THR A 46 -17.90 42.44 -27.17
CA THR A 46 -19.02 42.77 -28.06
C THR A 46 -19.00 41.94 -29.33
N GLU A 47 -17.83 41.69 -29.92
CA GLU A 47 -17.67 40.82 -31.09
C GLU A 47 -18.05 39.36 -30.75
N ALA A 48 -17.60 38.84 -29.61
CA ALA A 48 -17.99 37.49 -29.18
C ALA A 48 -19.51 37.37 -29.00
N MET A 49 -20.16 38.40 -28.43
CA MET A 49 -21.62 38.43 -28.29
C MET A 49 -22.32 38.49 -29.65
N THR A 50 -21.89 39.35 -30.58
CA THR A 50 -22.51 39.44 -31.92
C THR A 50 -22.32 38.14 -32.70
N PHE A 51 -21.14 37.53 -32.63
CA PHE A 51 -20.87 36.24 -33.25
C PHE A 51 -21.79 35.16 -32.68
N SER A 52 -21.90 35.06 -31.35
CA SER A 52 -22.80 34.07 -30.72
C SER A 52 -24.26 34.29 -31.09
N ALA A 53 -24.72 35.55 -31.16
CA ALA A 53 -26.08 35.88 -31.56
C ALA A 53 -26.35 35.54 -33.04
N LEU A 54 -25.38 35.75 -33.92
CA LEU A 54 -25.44 35.39 -35.33
C LEU A 54 -25.41 33.87 -35.54
N GLU A 55 -24.59 33.14 -34.79
CA GLU A 55 -24.51 31.68 -34.85
C GLU A 55 -25.85 31.01 -34.51
N HIS A 56 -26.58 31.55 -33.52
CA HIS A 56 -27.91 31.05 -33.17
C HIS A 56 -29.02 31.52 -34.13
N ALA A 57 -28.77 32.58 -34.92
CA ALA A 57 -29.74 33.12 -35.88
C ALA A 57 -29.56 32.55 -37.29
N ALA A 58 -28.35 32.12 -37.66
CA ALA A 58 -28.05 31.52 -38.94
C ALA A 58 -28.49 30.05 -38.95
N VAL A 59 -29.74 29.80 -39.35
CA VAL A 59 -30.11 28.50 -39.92
C VAL A 59 -29.29 28.35 -41.19
N VAL A 60 -28.11 27.72 -41.09
CA VAL A 60 -27.30 27.40 -42.26
C VAL A 60 -28.14 26.44 -43.11
N PRO A 61 -28.58 26.83 -44.32
CA PRO A 61 -29.21 25.89 -45.22
C PRO A 61 -28.14 24.83 -45.48
N HIS A 62 -28.43 23.57 -45.17
CA HIS A 62 -27.49 22.43 -45.24
C HIS A 62 -26.59 22.17 -44.00
N TYR A 63 -27.03 22.52 -42.79
CA TYR A 63 -26.41 21.99 -41.56
C TYR A 63 -26.68 20.48 -41.40
N ASP A 64 -25.74 19.64 -41.82
CA ASP A 64 -25.74 18.21 -41.54
C ASP A 64 -25.14 17.95 -40.15
N ILE A 65 -26.02 17.60 -39.21
CA ILE A 65 -25.69 17.33 -37.81
C ILE A 65 -24.63 16.22 -37.71
N GLN A 66 -24.71 15.18 -38.55
CA GLN A 66 -23.79 14.04 -38.47
C GLN A 66 -22.39 14.38 -38.98
N ALA A 67 -22.30 15.19 -40.02
CA ALA A 67 -21.02 15.69 -40.52
C ALA A 67 -20.33 16.61 -39.49
N SER A 68 -21.11 17.47 -38.83
CA SER A 68 -20.64 18.37 -37.75
C SER A 68 -20.09 17.59 -36.55
N GLU A 69 -20.83 16.58 -36.07
CA GLU A 69 -20.39 15.73 -34.96
C GLU A 69 -19.10 14.98 -35.30
N LYS A 70 -19.01 14.41 -36.51
CA LYS A 70 -17.82 13.70 -36.97
C LYS A 70 -16.60 14.60 -37.06
N LEU A 71 -16.77 15.82 -37.57
CA LEU A 71 -15.70 16.82 -37.64
C LEU A 71 -15.25 17.24 -36.24
N THR A 72 -16.20 17.45 -35.32
CA THR A 72 -15.92 17.79 -33.93
C THR A 72 -15.10 16.70 -33.24
N GLN A 73 -15.45 15.42 -33.46
CA GLN A 73 -14.67 14.29 -32.94
C GLN A 73 -13.24 14.26 -33.48
N LEU A 74 -13.07 14.46 -34.79
CA LEU A 74 -11.75 14.51 -35.42
C LEU A 74 -10.89 15.65 -34.86
N ILE A 75 -11.48 16.82 -34.58
CA ILE A 75 -10.78 17.94 -33.94
C ILE A 75 -10.39 17.56 -32.51
N LEU A 76 -11.34 17.06 -31.71
CA LEU A 76 -11.09 16.66 -30.32
C LEU A 76 -9.99 15.62 -30.18
N ASP A 77 -9.89 14.69 -31.13
CA ASP A 77 -8.85 13.66 -31.14
C ASP A 77 -7.47 14.21 -31.53
N GLN A 78 -7.41 15.30 -32.31
CA GLN A 78 -6.16 15.98 -32.64
C GLN A 78 -5.66 16.92 -31.54
N ILE A 79 -6.52 17.31 -30.59
CA ILE A 79 -6.09 18.10 -29.44
C ILE A 79 -5.21 17.22 -28.54
N PRO A 80 -3.93 17.58 -28.31
CA PRO A 80 -3.06 16.81 -27.44
C PRO A 80 -3.66 16.80 -26.04
N LYS A 81 -4.16 15.63 -25.61
CA LYS A 81 -4.75 15.45 -24.28
C LYS A 81 -3.74 15.94 -23.26
N ALA A 82 -4.16 16.90 -22.42
CA ALA A 82 -3.34 17.37 -21.33
C ALA A 82 -2.78 16.14 -20.63
N LYS A 83 -1.44 16.05 -20.52
CA LYS A 83 -0.79 14.99 -19.75
C LYS A 83 -1.19 15.18 -18.30
N GLY A 84 -2.39 14.74 -17.96
CA GLY A 84 -2.88 14.69 -16.60
C GLY A 84 -1.83 13.90 -15.87
N LYS A 85 -1.16 14.55 -14.92
CA LYS A 85 -0.11 13.98 -14.08
C LYS A 85 -0.68 12.68 -13.52
N THR A 86 -0.41 11.57 -14.19
CA THR A 86 -1.01 10.28 -13.85
C THR A 86 -0.33 9.91 -12.56
N ARG A 87 -1.00 10.21 -11.44
CA ARG A 87 -0.53 9.80 -10.13
C ARG A 87 -0.26 8.30 -10.23
N PRO A 88 0.91 7.85 -9.77
CA PRO A 88 1.27 6.45 -9.92
C PRO A 88 0.24 5.57 -9.20
N LEU A 89 0.08 4.35 -9.67
CA LEU A 89 -1.05 3.47 -9.33
C LEU A 89 -1.24 3.31 -7.82
N TYR A 90 -0.15 3.24 -7.06
CA TYR A 90 -0.17 3.14 -5.59
C TYR A 90 -0.80 4.35 -4.92
N LEU A 91 -0.46 5.57 -5.35
CA LEU A 91 -1.03 6.82 -4.85
C LEU A 91 -2.51 6.93 -5.22
N ARG A 92 -2.90 6.45 -6.40
CA ARG A 92 -4.31 6.41 -6.81
C ARG A 92 -5.13 5.46 -5.93
N LEU A 93 -4.59 4.30 -5.60
CA LEU A 93 -5.24 3.32 -4.74
C LEU A 93 -5.38 3.85 -3.30
N LEU A 94 -4.35 4.53 -2.81
CA LEU A 94 -4.33 5.14 -1.48
C LEU A 94 -5.44 6.19 -1.30
N TYR A 95 -5.60 7.09 -2.27
CA TYR A 95 -6.65 8.12 -2.24
C TYR A 95 -8.05 7.57 -2.52
N LYS A 96 -8.16 6.43 -3.22
CA LYS A 96 -9.47 5.82 -3.53
C LYS A 96 -10.06 5.07 -2.34
N TYR A 97 -9.23 4.45 -1.50
CA TYR A 97 -9.67 3.65 -0.34
C TYR A 97 -8.85 3.96 0.93
N PRO A 98 -9.00 5.16 1.51
CA PRO A 98 -8.22 5.55 2.69
C PRO A 98 -8.41 4.58 3.88
N GLY A 99 -9.64 4.10 4.13
CA GLY A 99 -9.93 3.19 5.24
C GLY A 99 -9.23 1.82 5.14
N VAL A 100 -9.21 1.21 3.95
CA VAL A 100 -8.57 -0.11 3.74
C VAL A 100 -7.07 -0.02 3.93
N THR A 101 -6.46 1.10 3.51
CA THR A 101 -5.01 1.29 3.58
C THR A 101 -4.52 1.47 5.01
N VAL A 102 -5.28 2.21 5.84
CA VAL A 102 -5.01 2.35 7.27
C VAL A 102 -5.16 1.00 7.98
N ALA A 103 -6.21 0.23 7.65
CA ALA A 103 -6.41 -1.10 8.22
C ALA A 103 -5.26 -2.07 7.87
N ALA A 104 -4.77 -2.05 6.63
CA ALA A 104 -3.64 -2.89 6.21
C ALA A 104 -2.35 -2.54 6.94
N ILE A 105 -2.05 -1.24 7.11
CA ILE A 105 -0.88 -0.79 7.88
C ILE A 105 -1.03 -1.19 9.35
N PHE A 106 -2.21 -1.02 9.94
CA PHE A 106 -2.48 -1.43 11.31
C PHE A 106 -2.24 -2.93 11.52
N VAL A 107 -2.75 -3.78 10.62
CA VAL A 107 -2.51 -5.23 10.68
C VAL A 107 -1.02 -5.56 10.53
N LEU A 108 -0.31 -4.89 9.62
CA LEU A 108 1.13 -5.10 9.43
C LEU A 108 1.92 -4.75 10.70
N VAL A 109 1.60 -3.63 11.34
CA VAL A 109 2.22 -3.22 12.62
C VAL A 109 1.87 -4.19 13.74
N MET A 110 0.62 -4.64 13.83
CA MET A 110 0.18 -5.62 14.81
C MET A 110 0.91 -6.95 14.64
N LEU A 111 1.02 -7.46 13.40
CA LEU A 111 1.78 -8.68 13.10
C LEU A 111 3.27 -8.51 13.42
N GLY A 112 3.88 -7.38 13.04
CA GLY A 112 5.27 -7.09 13.39
C GLY A 112 5.51 -7.04 14.90
N SER A 113 4.57 -6.49 15.66
CA SER A 113 4.62 -6.48 17.12
C SER A 113 4.52 -7.89 17.69
N PHE A 114 3.65 -8.73 17.13
CA PHE A 114 3.48 -10.12 17.54
C PHE A 114 4.74 -10.96 17.27
N VAL A 115 5.36 -10.77 16.10
CA VAL A 115 6.65 -11.41 15.75
C VAL A 115 7.76 -10.96 16.69
N SER A 116 7.81 -9.67 17.05
CA SER A 116 8.80 -9.17 18.02
C SER A 116 8.61 -9.76 19.42
N MET A 117 7.38 -10.07 19.83
CA MET A 117 7.10 -10.69 21.13
C MET A 117 7.49 -12.17 21.15
N TRP A 118 7.35 -12.89 20.03
CA TRP A 118 7.73 -14.29 19.91
C TRP A 118 9.24 -14.50 20.14
N GLY A 119 10.09 -13.57 19.71
CA GLY A 119 11.55 -13.65 19.91
C GLY A 119 12.03 -13.46 21.36
N GLN A 120 11.15 -13.41 22.36
CA GLN A 120 11.50 -13.17 23.77
C GLN A 120 11.33 -14.38 24.70
N ASP A 121 10.72 -15.49 24.24
CA ASP A 121 10.50 -16.69 25.06
C ASP A 121 11.67 -17.69 24.95
N THR A 122 12.91 -17.23 25.17
CA THR A 122 14.09 -18.09 25.32
C THR A 122 14.28 -18.58 26.77
N LYS A 123 13.18 -18.91 27.45
CA LYS A 123 13.22 -19.46 28.82
C LYS A 123 13.00 -20.97 28.76
N LEU A 124 13.89 -21.72 29.41
CA LEU A 124 13.76 -23.16 29.59
C LEU A 124 12.49 -23.47 30.40
N VAL A 125 11.53 -24.17 29.80
CA VAL A 125 10.32 -24.65 30.49
C VAL A 125 10.36 -26.17 30.57
N VAL A 126 10.26 -26.70 31.78
CA VAL A 126 10.23 -28.15 32.05
C VAL A 126 8.88 -28.47 32.68
N SER A 127 8.09 -29.33 32.02
CA SER A 127 6.79 -29.78 32.51
C SER A 127 6.77 -31.31 32.67
N GLY A 128 6.39 -31.80 33.86
CA GLY A 128 6.30 -33.22 34.18
C GLY A 128 5.64 -33.47 35.54
N GLU A 129 5.15 -34.69 35.78
CA GLU A 129 4.41 -35.06 37.01
C GLU A 129 5.33 -35.28 38.24
N ASP A 130 6.63 -35.58 38.03
CA ASP A 130 7.63 -35.81 39.09
C ASP A 130 8.93 -35.01 38.84
N LEU A 131 8.89 -33.70 39.10
CA LEU A 131 10.01 -32.77 38.86
C LEU A 131 11.07 -32.75 39.98
N HIS A 132 10.88 -33.48 41.07
CA HIS A 132 11.74 -33.43 42.26
C HIS A 132 13.11 -34.12 42.12
N GLN A 133 13.31 -34.94 41.09
CA GLN A 133 14.51 -35.77 40.89
C GLN A 133 15.31 -35.38 39.63
N VAL A 134 14.99 -34.25 39.02
CA VAL A 134 15.60 -33.76 37.77
C VAL A 134 16.60 -32.66 38.10
N VAL A 135 17.83 -32.78 37.59
CA VAL A 135 18.87 -31.76 37.77
C VAL A 135 18.81 -30.80 36.60
N ILE A 136 18.53 -29.53 36.89
CA ILE A 136 18.46 -28.45 35.90
C ILE A 136 19.78 -27.67 35.98
N ASP A 137 20.62 -27.76 34.95
CA ASP A 137 21.87 -27.00 34.82
C ASP A 137 21.79 -26.08 33.59
N GLY A 138 21.51 -24.80 33.84
CA GLY A 138 21.39 -23.79 32.78
C GLY A 138 20.31 -24.14 31.74
N ASN A 139 20.74 -24.60 30.57
CA ASN A 139 19.86 -24.97 29.45
C ASN A 139 19.72 -26.50 29.28
N THR A 140 20.24 -27.29 30.22
CA THR A 140 20.26 -28.75 30.15
C THR A 140 19.47 -29.36 31.31
N VAL A 141 18.57 -30.27 30.97
CA VAL A 141 17.74 -31.04 31.89
C VAL A 141 18.30 -32.45 31.94
N THR A 142 18.94 -32.83 33.04
CA THR A 142 19.56 -34.15 33.19
C THR A 142 18.76 -35.03 34.14
N ILE A 143 18.40 -36.23 33.67
CA ILE A 143 17.85 -37.30 34.49
C ILE A 143 18.99 -38.25 34.87
N PRO A 144 19.41 -38.31 36.15
CA PRO A 144 20.54 -39.12 36.59
C PRO A 144 20.21 -40.62 36.59
N GLU A 145 21.26 -41.46 36.61
CA GLU A 145 21.16 -42.91 36.61
C GLU A 145 20.45 -43.43 37.88
N GLY A 146 19.55 -44.40 37.73
CA GLY A 146 18.79 -45.01 38.83
C GLY A 146 17.51 -44.28 39.24
N VAL A 147 17.16 -43.19 38.55
CA VAL A 147 15.88 -42.48 38.71
C VAL A 147 14.85 -43.06 37.74
N HIS A 148 13.68 -43.44 38.27
CA HIS A 148 12.54 -43.92 37.50
C HIS A 148 11.44 -42.86 37.52
N ILE A 149 11.17 -42.23 36.39
CA ILE A 149 10.11 -41.23 36.24
C ILE A 149 8.91 -41.89 35.58
N LYS A 150 7.73 -41.78 36.21
CA LYS A 150 6.47 -42.24 35.62
C LYS A 150 5.69 -41.01 35.13
N GLY A 151 5.39 -40.96 33.83
CA GLY A 151 4.67 -39.84 33.23
C GLY A 151 5.43 -39.19 32.08
N ASN A 152 4.76 -38.25 31.39
CA ASN A 152 5.32 -37.60 30.20
C ASN A 152 6.22 -36.43 30.60
N LEU A 153 7.35 -36.28 29.90
CA LEU A 153 8.30 -35.19 30.09
C LEU A 153 8.35 -34.31 28.85
N ILE A 154 8.14 -33.01 29.04
CA ILE A 154 8.23 -32.00 27.99
C ILE A 154 9.33 -31.00 28.35
N VAL A 155 10.33 -30.88 27.47
CA VAL A 155 11.43 -29.93 27.60
C VAL A 155 11.38 -28.95 26.43
N GLU A 156 11.20 -27.67 26.73
CA GLU A 156 11.14 -26.59 25.74
C GLU A 156 12.41 -25.72 25.79
N ASN A 157 12.95 -25.38 24.63
CA ASN A 157 14.12 -24.50 24.44
C ASN A 157 15.40 -25.00 25.15
N GLY A 158 15.56 -26.31 25.31
CA GLY A 158 16.58 -26.92 26.16
C GLY A 158 17.08 -28.28 25.71
N MET A 159 18.20 -28.70 26.28
CA MET A 159 18.81 -30.00 26.01
C MET A 159 18.38 -31.02 27.05
N ALA A 160 17.79 -32.14 26.64
CA ALA A 160 17.43 -33.23 27.54
C ALA A 160 18.53 -34.30 27.52
N ASP A 161 19.17 -34.57 28.66
CA ASP A 161 20.15 -35.65 28.85
C ASP A 161 19.54 -36.75 29.74
N VAL A 162 19.17 -37.87 29.11
CA VAL A 162 18.47 -38.98 29.77
C VAL A 162 19.48 -40.09 30.09
N ARG A 163 19.78 -40.28 31.37
CA ARG A 163 20.62 -41.38 31.87
C ARG A 163 19.86 -42.38 32.77
N GLY A 164 18.64 -42.01 33.19
CA GLY A 164 17.73 -42.87 33.95
C GLY A 164 16.64 -43.53 33.10
N GLU A 165 15.61 -44.08 33.76
CA GLU A 165 14.49 -44.76 33.10
C GLU A 165 13.21 -43.89 33.15
N ILE A 166 12.58 -43.74 31.99
CA ILE A 166 11.34 -42.96 31.84
C ILE A 166 10.23 -43.88 31.32
N ASP A 167 9.20 -44.07 32.13
CA ASP A 167 7.98 -44.80 31.79
C ASP A 167 6.91 -43.82 31.29
N GLY A 168 7.12 -43.30 30.08
CA GLY A 168 6.30 -42.25 29.48
C GLY A 168 6.90 -41.67 28.19
N ASN A 169 6.21 -40.72 27.57
CA ASN A 169 6.67 -40.08 26.34
C ASN A 169 7.59 -38.88 26.65
N VAL A 170 8.63 -38.72 25.84
CA VAL A 170 9.56 -37.58 25.94
C VAL A 170 9.42 -36.72 24.70
N THR A 171 9.04 -35.46 24.90
CA THR A 171 8.92 -34.47 23.81
C THR A 171 9.90 -33.33 24.06
N VAL A 172 10.81 -33.11 23.13
CA VAL A 172 11.75 -31.99 23.16
C VAL A 172 11.36 -31.01 22.04
N ILE A 173 11.17 -29.74 22.41
CA ILE A 173 10.74 -28.66 21.51
C ILE A 173 11.88 -27.64 21.43
N ASP A 174 12.38 -27.38 20.22
CA ASP A 174 13.47 -26.42 19.95
C ASP A 174 14.73 -26.69 20.81
N GLY A 175 15.20 -27.95 20.78
CA GLY A 175 16.26 -28.45 21.65
C GLY A 175 16.77 -29.83 21.24
N SER A 176 17.83 -30.32 21.89
CA SER A 176 18.46 -31.61 21.56
C SER A 176 18.19 -32.68 22.62
N LEU A 177 17.99 -33.92 22.18
CA LEU A 177 17.83 -35.09 23.04
C LEU A 177 19.09 -35.95 23.00
N ASN A 178 19.73 -36.12 24.16
CA ASN A 178 20.83 -37.05 24.37
C ASN A 178 20.36 -38.22 25.23
N LEU A 179 20.51 -39.44 24.72
CA LEU A 179 20.22 -40.68 25.45
C LEU A 179 21.54 -41.38 25.76
N ALA A 180 21.87 -41.50 27.05
CA ALA A 180 23.04 -42.27 27.47
C ALA A 180 22.77 -43.77 27.32
N SER A 181 23.83 -44.58 27.20
CA SER A 181 23.72 -46.05 27.08
C SER A 181 23.07 -46.72 28.29
N THR A 182 22.98 -46.02 29.41
CA THR A 182 22.32 -46.42 30.67
C THR A 182 20.86 -45.97 30.76
N GLY A 183 20.40 -45.09 29.85
CA GLY A 183 19.05 -44.55 29.83
C GLY A 183 18.06 -45.40 29.01
N TYR A 184 16.80 -45.43 29.45
CA TYR A 184 15.73 -46.17 28.78
C TYR A 184 14.43 -45.35 28.75
N ILE A 185 13.79 -45.28 27.57
CA ILE A 185 12.51 -44.59 27.36
C ILE A 185 11.49 -45.64 26.91
N ALA A 186 10.47 -45.90 27.72
CA ALA A 186 9.44 -46.88 27.41
C ALA A 186 8.41 -46.36 26.38
N GLY A 187 8.22 -45.04 26.30
CA GLY A 187 7.29 -44.37 25.38
C GLY A 187 7.93 -43.87 24.08
N GLN A 188 7.21 -43.00 23.37
CA GLN A 188 7.70 -42.37 22.14
C GLN A 188 8.57 -41.16 22.45
N SER A 189 9.74 -41.06 21.80
CA SER A 189 10.59 -39.87 21.80
C SER A 189 10.33 -39.04 20.53
N ARG A 190 10.03 -37.75 20.68
CA ARG A 190 9.86 -36.82 19.55
C ARG A 190 10.69 -35.55 19.76
N THR A 191 11.46 -35.18 18.74
CA THR A 191 12.14 -33.90 18.63
C THR A 191 11.41 -33.05 17.60
N ILE A 192 11.01 -31.84 17.99
CA ILE A 192 10.33 -30.88 17.10
C ILE A 192 11.31 -29.74 16.84
N ASP A 193 11.89 -29.74 15.63
CA ASP A 193 12.78 -28.68 15.17
C ASP A 193 12.00 -27.68 14.32
N GLN A 194 12.13 -26.40 14.67
CA GLN A 194 11.74 -25.23 13.88
C GLN A 194 10.25 -24.86 13.83
N ALA A 195 10.02 -23.54 13.93
CA ALA A 195 8.79 -22.83 14.26
C ALA A 195 7.49 -23.14 13.47
N LEU A 196 7.55 -23.94 12.40
CA LEU A 196 6.39 -24.26 11.57
C LEU A 196 5.57 -25.43 12.12
N ASP A 197 6.23 -26.47 12.63
CA ASP A 197 5.53 -27.63 13.21
C ASP A 197 4.90 -27.28 14.57
N TRP A 198 5.56 -26.42 15.36
CA TRP A 198 4.99 -25.87 16.60
C TRP A 198 3.77 -24.99 16.34
N PHE A 199 3.82 -24.13 15.31
CA PHE A 199 2.68 -23.32 14.91
C PHE A 199 1.50 -24.21 14.51
N TRP A 200 1.73 -25.26 13.73
CA TRP A 200 0.68 -26.19 13.34
C TRP A 200 0.12 -26.98 14.53
N TYR A 201 0.97 -27.42 15.46
CA TYR A 201 0.55 -28.06 16.71
C TYR A 201 -0.30 -27.14 17.59
N LYS A 202 0.08 -25.87 17.77
CA LYS A 202 -0.71 -24.88 18.53
C LYS A 202 -2.04 -24.56 17.85
N VAL A 203 -2.06 -24.38 16.53
CA VAL A 203 -3.32 -24.10 15.80
C VAL A 203 -4.29 -25.26 15.94
N THR A 204 -3.82 -26.50 15.76
CA THR A 204 -4.68 -27.69 15.83
C THR A 204 -5.17 -27.97 17.25
N THR A 205 -4.34 -27.81 18.28
CA THR A 205 -4.73 -28.02 19.69
C THR A 205 -5.69 -26.94 20.20
N THR A 206 -5.53 -25.69 19.76
CA THR A 206 -6.46 -24.61 20.14
C THR A 206 -7.82 -24.76 19.45
N PHE A 207 -7.84 -25.27 18.22
CA PHE A 207 -9.09 -25.55 17.50
C PHE A 207 -9.82 -26.79 18.03
N SER A 208 -9.10 -27.84 18.44
CA SER A 208 -9.73 -29.04 19.00
C SER A 208 -10.28 -28.83 20.42
N GLY A 209 -9.70 -27.92 21.21
CA GLY A 209 -10.24 -27.51 22.52
C GLY A 209 -11.50 -26.65 22.46
N LEU A 210 -11.90 -26.16 21.28
CA LEU A 210 -13.15 -25.40 21.06
C LEU A 210 -14.28 -26.26 20.47
N ALA A 211 -14.00 -27.53 20.17
CA ALA A 211 -14.95 -28.50 19.62
C ALA A 211 -15.44 -29.53 20.67
N SER A 212 -15.24 -29.26 21.96
CA SER A 212 -15.81 -30.01 23.08
C SER A 212 -16.59 -29.12 24.02
#